data_AF-A0A378XTU3-F1
#
_entry.id   AF-A0A378XTU3-F1
#
_cell.length_a   1.000
_cell.length_b   1.000
_cell.length_c   1.000
_cell.angle_alpha   90.00
_cell.angle_beta   90.00
_cell.angle_gamma   90.00
#
_symmetry.space_group_name_H-M   'P 1'
#
loop_
_entity.id
_entity.type
_entity.pdbx_description
1 polymer ?
#
loop_
_entity_poly.entity_id
_entity_poly.type
_entity_poly.pdbx_seq_one_letter_code
_entity_poly.pdbx_strand_id
1 'polypeptide(L)'
;MKKFWNFKNEGNRPSLYIYGVIESMDWWGDEVTPNQFKADLDQLGDVPELDVYINSDGGDVFAGQAIHSMLKRHKAHVNVYIDGLAASIASVIAMAGDTVYMPRNAMMMIHNPWTFSAGNAAQLRKTADDLDNIRKSLIAAYIDKSGIDETRLIELLDAETWLSADEAISYGLADEIDQGKEIAASLNAGVLNVNGQDMNLSKYKNAPKIFVVTAAAQPPASDPKPEPPRRTRSSLSLYEKILSTNERMSK
;
A
#
# COMPACT_ATOMS: atom_id res chain seq x y z
N MET A 1 -10.19 -16.59 1.60
CA MET A 1 -10.20 -15.14 1.90
C MET A 1 -9.56 -14.40 0.72
N LYS A 2 -9.61 -13.07 0.65
CA LYS A 2 -8.92 -12.29 -0.41
C LYS A 2 -7.46 -12.10 0.03
N LYS A 3 -6.48 -12.40 -0.84
CA LYS A 3 -5.05 -12.12 -0.57
C LYS A 3 -4.90 -10.64 -0.19
N PHE A 4 -4.07 -10.35 0.82
CA PHE A 4 -3.70 -8.97 1.17
C PHE A 4 -2.72 -8.37 0.16
N TRP A 5 -2.14 -9.18 -0.73
CA TRP A 5 -1.36 -8.70 -1.86
C TRP A 5 -2.02 -8.99 -3.21
N ASN A 6 -1.70 -8.16 -4.20
CA ASN A 6 -2.07 -8.39 -5.59
C ASN A 6 -0.98 -7.84 -6.52
N PHE A 7 -0.49 -8.67 -7.44
CA PHE A 7 0.41 -8.22 -8.50
C PHE A 7 -0.39 -7.88 -9.77
N LYS A 8 0.00 -6.82 -10.45
CA LYS A 8 -0.42 -6.47 -11.81
C LYS A 8 0.81 -6.44 -12.70
N ASN A 9 0.83 -7.31 -13.71
CA ASN A 9 1.90 -7.31 -14.70
C ASN A 9 1.59 -6.24 -15.76
N GLU A 10 2.31 -5.14 -15.68
CA GLU A 10 2.17 -3.96 -16.54
C GLU A 10 3.43 -3.79 -17.42
N GLY A 11 4.05 -4.90 -17.82
CA GLY A 11 5.24 -4.93 -18.65
C GLY A 11 6.52 -4.69 -17.86
N ASN A 12 7.28 -3.65 -18.21
CA ASN A 12 8.58 -3.37 -17.60
C ASN A 12 8.50 -2.69 -16.22
N ARG A 13 7.30 -2.32 -15.78
CA ARG A 13 7.06 -1.69 -14.49
C ARG A 13 5.80 -2.26 -13.86
N PRO A 14 5.82 -3.53 -13.42
CA PRO A 14 4.70 -4.14 -12.73
C PRO A 14 4.40 -3.43 -11.40
N SER A 15 3.18 -3.64 -10.93
CA SER A 15 2.67 -3.08 -9.69
C SER A 15 2.35 -4.19 -8.68
N LEU A 16 2.78 -4.03 -7.44
CA LEU A 16 2.39 -4.81 -6.27
C LEU A 16 1.53 -3.94 -5.36
N TYR A 17 0.36 -4.42 -4.98
CA TYR A 17 -0.52 -3.76 -4.01
C TYR A 17 -0.52 -4.59 -2.72
N ILE A 18 -0.18 -3.98 -1.57
CA ILE A 18 -0.21 -4.58 -0.23
C ILE A 18 -1.26 -3.85 0.60
N TYR A 19 -2.49 -4.33 0.51
CA TYR A 19 -3.67 -3.65 1.02
C TYR A 19 -4.41 -4.51 2.05
N GLY A 20 -4.75 -3.91 3.19
CA GLY A 20 -5.38 -4.59 4.33
C GLY A 20 -4.38 -5.23 5.30
N VAL A 21 -4.88 -6.11 6.17
CA VAL A 21 -4.08 -6.75 7.22
C VAL A 21 -3.10 -7.76 6.60
N ILE A 22 -1.84 -7.70 7.03
CA ILE A 22 -0.80 -8.65 6.63
C ILE A 22 -0.92 -9.90 7.50
N GLU A 23 -1.36 -11.02 6.92
CA GLU A 23 -1.62 -12.25 7.68
C GLU A 23 -0.87 -13.44 7.07
N SER A 24 -0.42 -14.36 7.93
CA SER A 24 0.35 -15.55 7.55
C SER A 24 -0.49 -16.83 7.45
N MET A 25 -1.79 -16.79 7.82
CA MET A 25 -2.68 -17.96 7.89
C MET A 25 -4.06 -17.65 7.29
N ASP A 26 -4.58 -18.54 6.42
CA ASP A 26 -6.03 -18.64 6.21
C ASP A 26 -6.65 -19.50 7.34
N TRP A 27 -7.89 -19.20 7.73
CA TRP A 27 -8.67 -19.94 8.74
C TRP A 27 -8.79 -21.46 8.52
N TRP A 28 -8.44 -21.95 7.33
CA TRP A 28 -8.51 -23.35 6.94
C TRP A 28 -7.17 -24.10 7.06
N GLY A 29 -6.11 -23.44 7.57
CA GLY A 29 -4.77 -24.03 7.66
C GLY A 29 -4.03 -24.07 6.32
N ASP A 30 -4.62 -23.51 5.26
CA ASP A 30 -3.92 -23.27 4.01
C ASP A 30 -2.98 -22.06 4.19
N GLU A 31 -1.71 -22.33 3.96
CA GLU A 31 -0.60 -21.42 4.20
C GLU A 31 -0.63 -20.29 3.13
N VAL A 32 -1.28 -19.17 3.42
CA VAL A 32 -1.09 -17.92 2.68
C VAL A 32 0.30 -17.39 3.04
N THR A 33 1.30 -17.94 2.37
CA THR A 33 2.68 -17.90 2.83
C THR A 33 3.52 -16.86 2.12
N PRO A 34 4.63 -16.46 2.76
CA PRO A 34 5.79 -15.92 2.07
C PRO A 34 6.17 -16.72 0.81
N ASN A 35 5.94 -18.04 0.76
CA ASN A 35 6.21 -18.87 -0.41
C ASN A 35 5.29 -18.52 -1.60
N GLN A 36 3.99 -18.35 -1.38
CA GLN A 36 3.09 -17.94 -2.46
C GLN A 36 3.40 -16.51 -2.92
N PHE A 37 3.67 -15.60 -1.97
CA PHE A 37 4.11 -14.25 -2.32
C PHE A 37 5.38 -14.29 -3.17
N LYS A 38 6.37 -15.11 -2.79
CA LYS A 38 7.61 -15.30 -3.55
C LYS A 38 7.32 -15.86 -4.94
N ALA A 39 6.48 -16.87 -5.06
CA ALA A 39 6.13 -17.45 -6.35
C ALA A 39 5.43 -16.43 -7.27
N ASP A 40 4.57 -15.57 -6.72
CA ASP A 40 3.92 -14.50 -7.47
C ASP A 40 4.93 -13.39 -7.85
N LEU A 41 5.87 -13.06 -6.96
CA LEU A 41 6.95 -12.10 -7.25
C LEU A 41 7.91 -12.61 -8.33
N ASP A 42 8.32 -13.88 -8.24
CA ASP A 42 9.23 -14.51 -9.22
C ASP A 42 8.61 -14.54 -10.63
N GLN A 43 7.27 -14.61 -10.74
CA GLN A 43 6.55 -14.58 -12.03
C GLN A 43 6.68 -13.24 -12.77
N LEU A 44 7.06 -12.15 -12.09
CA LEU A 44 7.34 -10.89 -12.76
C LEU A 44 8.58 -10.97 -13.66
N GLY A 45 9.51 -11.89 -13.36
CA GLY A 45 10.78 -12.01 -14.05
C GLY A 45 11.74 -10.85 -13.74
N ASP A 46 12.78 -10.70 -14.58
CA ASP A 46 13.70 -9.58 -14.47
C ASP A 46 13.05 -8.31 -15.06
N VAL A 47 12.50 -7.46 -14.19
CA VAL A 47 11.96 -6.13 -14.54
C VAL A 47 12.89 -5.02 -14.03
N PRO A 48 13.01 -3.89 -14.73
CA PRO A 48 13.86 -2.77 -14.29
C PRO A 48 13.28 -2.00 -13.09
N GLU A 49 11.95 -1.90 -12.99
CA GLU A 49 11.27 -1.16 -11.92
C GLU A 49 10.12 -2.01 -11.35
N LEU A 50 9.81 -1.80 -10.08
CA LEU A 50 8.65 -2.40 -9.40
C LEU A 50 7.98 -1.32 -8.54
N ASP A 51 6.72 -1.02 -8.85
CA ASP A 51 5.92 -0.14 -8.00
C ASP A 51 5.21 -0.94 -6.91
N VAL A 52 5.33 -0.51 -5.66
CA VAL A 52 4.74 -1.15 -4.49
C VAL A 52 3.81 -0.17 -3.79
N TYR A 53 2.52 -0.42 -3.85
CA TYR A 53 1.49 0.40 -3.24
C TYR A 53 1.08 -0.18 -1.89
N ILE A 54 1.17 0.61 -0.82
CA ILE A 54 0.87 0.18 0.54
C ILE A 54 -0.32 0.96 1.10
N ASN A 55 -1.31 0.23 1.59
CA ASN A 55 -2.43 0.75 2.36
C ASN A 55 -2.85 -0.29 3.41
N SER A 56 -2.10 -0.34 4.50
CA SER A 56 -2.16 -1.41 5.48
C SER A 56 -1.95 -0.92 6.91
N ASP A 57 -2.76 -1.46 7.82
CA ASP A 57 -2.66 -1.30 9.26
C ASP A 57 -1.80 -2.41 9.90
N GLY A 58 -0.85 -2.98 9.15
CA GLY A 58 0.11 -3.96 9.65
C GLY A 58 -0.45 -5.38 9.82
N GLY A 59 0.13 -6.14 10.76
CA GLY A 59 -0.22 -7.55 10.97
C GLY A 59 0.97 -8.41 11.42
N ASP A 60 1.10 -9.60 10.84
CA ASP A 60 2.11 -10.60 11.19
C ASP A 60 3.53 -10.12 10.88
N VAL A 61 4.37 -10.09 11.93
CA VAL A 61 5.73 -9.56 11.85
C VAL A 61 6.60 -10.40 10.92
N PHE A 62 6.50 -11.73 10.97
CA PHE A 62 7.38 -12.62 10.20
C PHE A 62 7.02 -12.61 8.71
N ALA A 63 5.72 -12.57 8.38
CA ALA A 63 5.25 -12.43 7.01
C ALA A 63 5.75 -11.11 6.41
N GLY A 64 5.62 -10.00 7.13
CA GLY A 64 6.09 -8.71 6.65
C GLY A 64 7.62 -8.62 6.53
N GLN A 65 8.37 -9.20 7.47
CA GLN A 65 9.83 -9.30 7.35
C GLN A 65 10.27 -10.14 6.15
N ALA A 66 9.56 -11.22 5.86
CA ALA A 66 9.84 -12.05 4.69
C ALA A 66 9.60 -11.27 3.40
N ILE A 67 8.49 -10.54 3.30
CA ILE A 67 8.18 -9.65 2.16
C ILE A 67 9.24 -8.57 2.01
N HIS A 68 9.56 -7.83 3.08
CA HIS A 68 10.63 -6.83 3.09
C HIS A 68 11.94 -7.40 2.53
N SER A 69 12.34 -8.58 3.02
CA SER A 69 13.58 -9.23 2.60
C SER A 69 13.53 -9.69 1.14
N MET A 70 12.37 -10.12 0.63
CA MET A 70 12.19 -10.48 -0.78
C MET A 70 12.29 -9.26 -1.68
N LEU A 71 11.66 -8.15 -1.30
CA LEU A 71 11.72 -6.88 -2.03
C LEU A 71 13.14 -6.30 -2.03
N LYS A 72 13.84 -6.25 -0.88
CA LYS A 72 15.24 -5.79 -0.81
C LYS A 72 16.23 -6.59 -1.66
N ARG A 73 15.93 -7.87 -1.94
CA ARG A 73 16.77 -8.73 -2.80
C ARG A 73 16.36 -8.66 -4.27
N HIS A 74 15.23 -8.06 -4.58
CA HIS A 74 14.76 -7.93 -5.94
C HIS A 74 15.71 -7.00 -6.72
N LYS A 75 15.98 -7.30 -7.98
CA LYS A 75 16.93 -6.53 -8.79
C LYS A 75 16.35 -5.22 -9.34
N ALA A 76 15.04 -5.14 -9.44
CA ALA A 76 14.34 -3.94 -9.88
C ALA A 76 14.57 -2.80 -8.90
N HIS A 77 14.55 -1.57 -9.41
CA HIS A 77 14.39 -0.38 -8.57
C HIS A 77 12.97 -0.39 -7.99
N VAL A 78 12.86 -0.47 -6.66
CA VAL A 78 11.59 -0.59 -5.94
C VAL A 78 11.08 0.79 -5.53
N ASN A 79 10.01 1.24 -6.16
CA ASN A 79 9.31 2.47 -5.79
C ASN A 79 8.14 2.12 -4.88
N VAL A 80 8.16 2.57 -3.64
CA VAL A 80 7.07 2.37 -2.69
C VAL A 80 6.18 3.61 -2.64
N TYR A 81 4.88 3.43 -2.73
CA TYR A 81 3.88 4.49 -2.60
C TYR A 81 2.98 4.19 -1.41
N ILE A 82 2.90 5.12 -0.47
CA ILE A 82 1.97 5.02 0.66
C ILE A 82 0.64 5.65 0.24
N ASP A 83 -0.32 4.83 -0.18
CA ASP A 83 -1.63 5.32 -0.63
C ASP A 83 -2.57 5.75 0.52
N GLY A 84 -2.11 5.75 1.76
CA GLY A 84 -2.89 6.34 2.86
C GLY A 84 -2.39 5.93 4.22
N LEU A 85 -2.10 4.65 4.42
CA LEU A 85 -1.54 4.16 5.68
C LEU A 85 -0.47 3.10 5.45
N ALA A 86 0.68 3.29 6.09
CA ALA A 86 1.65 2.23 6.35
C ALA A 86 1.93 2.17 7.86
N ALA A 87 1.16 1.34 8.57
CA ALA A 87 1.25 1.20 10.01
C ALA A 87 1.93 -0.11 10.43
N SER A 88 2.71 -0.07 11.52
CA SER A 88 3.36 -1.25 12.10
C SER A 88 4.20 -1.99 11.05
N ILE A 89 4.08 -3.31 10.91
CA ILE A 89 4.92 -4.09 9.97
C ILE A 89 4.81 -3.62 8.50
N ALA A 90 3.72 -2.95 8.10
CA ALA A 90 3.62 -2.36 6.76
C ALA A 90 4.64 -1.22 6.55
N SER A 91 4.96 -0.45 7.60
CA SER A 91 6.02 0.56 7.54
C SER A 91 7.40 -0.07 7.38
N VAL A 92 7.65 -1.25 7.95
CA VAL A 92 8.89 -2.01 7.73
C VAL A 92 8.98 -2.47 6.27
N ILE A 93 7.88 -2.98 5.70
CA ILE A 93 7.86 -3.33 4.27
C ILE A 93 8.16 -2.11 3.40
N ALA A 94 7.66 -0.93 3.76
CA ALA A 94 7.96 0.31 3.03
C ALA A 94 9.46 0.62 2.98
N MET A 95 10.22 0.28 4.02
CA MET A 95 11.68 0.46 4.05
C MET A 95 12.42 -0.43 3.02
N ALA A 96 11.72 -1.38 2.38
CA ALA A 96 12.29 -2.13 1.27
C ALA A 96 12.47 -1.30 0.00
N GLY A 97 11.80 -0.15 -0.09
CA GLY A 97 11.84 0.73 -1.25
C GLY A 97 13.17 1.47 -1.41
N ASP A 98 13.67 1.49 -2.64
CA ASP A 98 14.75 2.39 -3.03
C ASP A 98 14.28 3.84 -2.96
N THR A 99 13.01 4.08 -3.33
CA THR A 99 12.33 5.36 -3.14
C THR A 99 10.95 5.17 -2.52
N VAL A 100 10.60 5.98 -1.52
CA VAL A 100 9.34 5.94 -0.77
C VAL A 100 8.62 7.26 -0.94
N TYR A 101 7.49 7.21 -1.63
CA TYR A 101 6.60 8.33 -1.92
C TYR A 101 5.43 8.32 -0.93
N MET A 102 5.14 9.48 -0.35
CA MET A 102 4.07 9.62 0.64
C MET A 102 3.28 10.91 0.40
N PRO A 103 1.99 10.84 0.03
CA PRO A 103 1.17 12.04 -0.14
C PRO A 103 0.92 12.70 1.21
N ARG A 104 0.65 14.01 1.22
CA ARG A 104 0.56 14.82 2.45
C ARG A 104 -0.47 14.33 3.46
N ASN A 105 -1.51 13.67 2.97
CA ASN A 105 -2.62 13.17 3.76
C ASN A 105 -2.49 11.69 4.12
N ALA A 106 -1.40 11.01 3.73
CA ALA A 106 -1.07 9.69 4.22
C ALA A 106 -0.39 9.75 5.59
N MET A 107 -0.40 8.61 6.29
CA MET A 107 0.28 8.42 7.56
C MET A 107 1.19 7.20 7.53
N MET A 108 2.30 7.31 8.25
CA MET A 108 3.15 6.17 8.60
C MET A 108 3.12 6.00 10.11
N MET A 109 3.05 4.77 10.61
CA MET A 109 3.15 4.51 12.04
C MET A 109 4.20 3.45 12.33
N ILE A 110 5.08 3.77 13.27
CA ILE A 110 6.12 2.87 13.78
C ILE A 110 5.92 2.63 15.27
N HIS A 111 6.11 1.38 15.70
CA HIS A 111 6.00 1.00 17.10
C HIS A 111 6.75 -0.30 17.39
N ASN A 112 6.93 -0.61 18.68
CA ASN A 112 7.48 -1.89 19.08
C ASN A 112 6.61 -3.08 18.67
N PRO A 113 7.21 -4.24 18.35
CA PRO A 113 6.46 -5.48 18.19
C PRO A 113 5.73 -5.79 19.49
N TRP A 114 4.51 -6.33 19.38
CA TRP A 114 3.70 -6.68 20.54
C TRP A 114 3.00 -8.01 20.29
N THR A 115 2.59 -8.65 21.39
CA THR A 115 1.79 -9.88 21.35
C THR A 115 0.93 -9.97 22.61
N PHE A 116 -0.06 -10.86 22.58
CA PHE A 116 -0.79 -11.29 23.77
C PHE A 116 -0.26 -12.67 24.21
N SER A 117 0.16 -12.79 25.46
CA SER A 117 0.69 -14.04 26.02
C SER A 117 0.19 -14.26 27.44
N ALA A 118 -0.03 -15.52 27.80
CA ALA A 118 -0.45 -15.93 29.14
C ALA A 118 0.38 -17.14 29.58
N GLY A 119 0.87 -17.11 30.82
CA GLY A 119 1.74 -18.15 31.35
C GLY A 119 2.35 -17.76 32.70
N ASN A 120 3.25 -18.60 33.20
CA ASN A 120 4.01 -18.29 34.41
C ASN A 120 5.09 -17.23 34.17
N ALA A 121 5.73 -16.76 35.25
CA ALA A 121 6.74 -15.71 35.17
C ALA A 121 7.93 -16.02 34.24
N ALA A 122 8.35 -17.28 34.13
CA ALA A 122 9.44 -17.67 33.23
C ALA A 122 9.02 -17.61 31.76
N GLN A 123 7.81 -18.07 31.45
CA GLN A 123 7.24 -17.99 30.10
C GLN A 123 7.05 -16.54 29.66
N LEU A 124 6.51 -15.68 30.52
CA LEU A 124 6.30 -14.27 30.20
C LEU A 124 7.61 -13.50 30.00
N ARG A 125 8.65 -13.79 30.80
CA ARG A 125 9.99 -13.23 30.56
C ARG A 125 10.57 -13.68 29.23
N LYS A 126 10.46 -14.96 28.90
CA LYS A 126 10.88 -15.46 27.59
C LYS A 126 10.14 -14.75 26.45
N THR A 127 8.83 -14.55 26.56
CA THR A 127 8.08 -13.79 25.54
C THR A 127 8.59 -12.36 25.40
N ALA A 128 8.92 -11.68 26.51
CA ALA A 128 9.52 -10.35 26.47
C ALA A 128 10.89 -10.36 25.77
N ASP A 129 11.76 -11.32 26.12
CA ASP A 129 13.08 -11.49 25.48
C ASP A 129 12.95 -11.76 23.97
N ASP A 130 11.97 -12.56 23.56
CA ASP A 130 11.66 -12.83 22.16
C ASP A 130 11.22 -11.55 21.43
N LEU A 131 10.36 -10.72 22.04
CA LEU A 131 9.94 -9.43 21.48
C LEU A 131 11.10 -8.45 21.33
N ASP A 132 12.02 -8.40 22.30
CA ASP A 132 13.23 -7.56 22.20
C ASP A 132 14.14 -8.00 21.04
N ASN A 133 14.25 -9.30 20.80
CA ASN A 133 15.00 -9.82 19.66
C ASN A 133 14.32 -9.51 18.32
N ILE A 134 12.99 -9.62 18.26
CA ILE A 134 12.22 -9.21 17.09
C ILE A 134 12.42 -7.71 16.85
N ARG A 135 12.33 -6.86 17.88
CA ARG A 135 12.54 -5.41 17.78
C ARG A 135 13.89 -5.08 17.14
N LYS A 136 14.98 -5.72 17.58
CA LYS A 136 16.32 -5.51 16.99
C LYS A 136 16.33 -5.78 15.49
N SER A 137 15.63 -6.82 15.04
CA SER A 137 15.55 -7.14 13.61
C SER A 137 14.73 -6.13 12.80
N LEU A 138 13.73 -5.46 13.41
CA LEU A 138 12.96 -4.40 12.76
C LEU A 138 13.73 -3.08 12.71
N ILE A 139 14.49 -2.77 13.77
CA ILE A 139 15.35 -1.59 13.85
C ILE A 139 16.31 -1.52 12.65
N ALA A 140 16.90 -2.64 12.27
CA ALA A 140 17.81 -2.71 11.13
C ALA A 140 17.19 -2.18 9.83
N ALA A 141 15.94 -2.55 9.53
CA ALA A 141 15.26 -2.08 8.31
C ALA A 141 15.06 -0.56 8.30
N TYR A 142 14.69 0.02 9.45
CA TYR A 142 14.51 1.46 9.56
C TYR A 142 15.84 2.21 9.47
N ILE A 143 16.88 1.76 10.18
CA ILE A 143 18.20 2.40 10.15
C ILE A 143 18.80 2.32 8.75
N ASP A 144 18.73 1.16 8.10
CA ASP A 144 19.27 0.96 6.75
C ASP A 144 18.63 1.89 5.72
N LYS A 145 17.33 2.18 5.85
CA LYS A 145 16.63 3.12 4.96
C LYS A 145 16.91 4.58 5.31
N SER A 146 16.85 4.92 6.59
CA SER A 146 16.70 6.32 7.02
C SER A 146 17.96 6.99 7.53
N GLY A 147 18.94 6.20 8.00
CA GLY A 147 20.13 6.73 8.69
C GLY A 147 19.82 7.43 10.03
N ILE A 148 18.60 7.30 10.55
CA ILE A 148 18.23 7.83 11.86
C ILE A 148 19.11 7.21 12.96
N ASP A 149 19.45 8.00 13.98
CA ASP A 149 20.13 7.47 15.17
C ASP A 149 19.27 6.40 15.86
N GLU A 150 19.90 5.29 16.25
CA GLU A 150 19.22 4.14 16.86
C GLU A 150 18.49 4.52 18.15
N THR A 151 19.09 5.38 18.99
CA THR A 151 18.46 5.84 20.24
C THR A 151 17.20 6.63 19.93
N ARG A 152 17.27 7.51 18.93
CA ARG A 152 16.10 8.29 18.51
C ARG A 152 15.01 7.41 17.92
N LEU A 153 15.36 6.41 17.11
CA LEU A 153 14.40 5.45 16.59
C LEU A 153 13.73 4.66 17.73
N ILE A 154 14.50 4.24 18.72
CA ILE A 154 13.99 3.54 19.90
C ILE A 154 12.93 4.37 20.62
N GLU A 155 13.17 5.67 20.82
CA GLU A 155 12.18 6.59 21.41
C GLU A 155 10.89 6.66 20.59
N LEU A 156 11.00 6.73 19.26
CA LEU A 156 9.83 6.79 18.38
C LEU A 156 9.03 5.48 18.41
N LEU A 157 9.71 4.33 18.46
CA LEU A 157 9.08 3.02 18.56
C LEU A 157 8.37 2.83 19.92
N ASP A 158 9.00 3.27 21.01
CA ASP A 158 8.44 3.23 22.37
C ASP A 158 7.20 4.12 22.49
N ALA A 159 7.18 5.24 21.77
CA ALA A 159 6.08 6.19 21.76
C ALA A 159 4.88 5.78 20.88
N GLU A 160 4.97 4.69 20.10
CA GLU A 160 3.98 4.37 19.06
C GLU A 160 3.71 5.61 18.17
N THR A 161 4.71 5.99 17.40
CA THR A 161 4.71 7.29 16.71
C THR A 161 3.95 7.21 15.40
N TRP A 162 3.03 8.15 15.23
CA TRP A 162 2.29 8.40 13.99
C TRP A 162 2.89 9.62 13.30
N LEU A 163 3.34 9.45 12.07
CA LEU A 163 4.09 10.42 11.28
C LEU A 163 3.24 10.86 10.09
N SER A 164 3.14 12.18 9.91
CA SER A 164 2.76 12.78 8.62
C SER A 164 3.86 12.55 7.58
N ALA A 165 3.55 12.85 6.30
CA ALA A 165 4.51 12.70 5.22
C ALA A 165 5.76 13.58 5.41
N ASP A 166 5.58 14.83 5.84
CA ASP A 166 6.69 15.75 6.11
C ASP A 166 7.57 15.25 7.28
N GLU A 167 6.96 14.70 8.34
CA GLU A 167 7.70 14.12 9.46
C GLU A 167 8.44 12.84 9.05
N ALA A 168 7.81 11.95 8.28
CA ALA A 168 8.44 10.74 7.77
C ALA A 168 9.68 11.08 6.91
N ILE A 169 9.60 12.09 6.04
CA ILE A 169 10.75 12.60 5.28
C ILE A 169 11.81 13.17 6.21
N SER A 170 11.43 13.97 7.22
CA SER A 170 12.40 14.56 8.15
C SER A 170 13.21 13.52 8.93
N TYR A 171 12.64 12.33 9.14
CA TYR A 171 13.31 11.19 9.76
C TYR A 171 14.00 10.26 8.77
N GLY A 172 13.91 10.49 7.45
CA GLY A 172 14.46 9.61 6.41
C GLY A 172 13.63 8.33 6.15
N LEU A 173 12.43 8.25 6.71
CA LEU A 173 11.51 7.11 6.55
C LEU A 173 10.66 7.22 5.27
N ALA A 174 10.65 8.39 4.63
CA ALA A 174 10.15 8.62 3.30
C ALA A 174 11.12 9.54 2.53
N ASP A 175 11.03 9.56 1.20
CA ASP A 175 11.93 10.33 0.36
C ASP A 175 11.24 11.55 -0.27
N GLU A 176 10.01 11.38 -0.77
CA GLU A 176 9.32 12.41 -1.54
C GLU A 176 7.84 12.52 -1.18
N ILE A 177 7.32 13.75 -1.22
CA ILE A 177 5.89 14.00 -1.14
C ILE A 177 5.26 13.73 -2.50
N ASP A 178 4.33 12.77 -2.57
CA ASP A 178 3.53 12.55 -3.78
C ASP A 178 2.49 13.67 -3.93
N GLN A 179 2.75 14.62 -4.84
CA GLN A 179 1.85 15.75 -5.12
C GLN A 179 0.64 15.36 -6.00
N GLY A 180 0.65 14.18 -6.61
CA GLY A 180 -0.34 13.76 -7.62
C GLY A 180 -1.57 13.07 -7.06
N LYS A 181 -1.57 12.72 -5.77
CA LYS A 181 -2.65 11.96 -5.12
C LYS A 181 -3.08 12.62 -3.81
N GLU A 182 -4.11 13.45 -3.90
CA GLU A 182 -4.95 13.77 -2.74
C GLU A 182 -5.92 12.61 -2.54
N ILE A 183 -5.75 11.88 -1.45
CA ILE A 183 -6.49 10.65 -1.18
C ILE A 183 -7.74 10.94 -0.35
N ALA A 184 -8.88 10.33 -0.69
CA ALA A 184 -10.06 10.45 0.15
C ALA A 184 -9.86 9.58 1.41
N ALA A 185 -9.65 10.24 2.56
CA ALA A 185 -9.47 9.59 3.84
C ALA A 185 -10.43 10.15 4.90
N SER A 186 -11.10 9.26 5.62
CA SER A 186 -11.94 9.64 6.76
C SER A 186 -11.72 8.72 7.94
N LEU A 187 -11.61 9.29 9.13
CA LEU A 187 -11.49 8.53 10.37
C LEU A 187 -12.77 8.72 11.20
N ASN A 188 -13.49 7.61 11.44
CA ASN A 188 -14.68 7.60 12.28
C ASN A 188 -14.59 6.49 13.33
N ALA A 189 -14.71 6.86 14.61
CA ALA A 189 -14.69 5.93 15.74
C ALA A 189 -13.48 4.96 15.75
N GLY A 190 -12.32 5.42 15.30
CA GLY A 190 -11.09 4.61 15.22
C GLY A 190 -10.98 3.72 13.97
N VAL A 191 -11.95 3.78 13.06
CA VAL A 191 -11.88 3.14 11.74
C VAL A 191 -11.47 4.18 10.70
N LEU A 192 -10.31 3.97 10.08
CA LEU A 192 -9.82 4.78 8.97
C LEU A 192 -10.31 4.15 7.66
N ASN A 193 -11.08 4.90 6.89
CA ASN A 193 -11.40 4.55 5.50
C ASN A 193 -10.45 5.30 4.57
N VAL A 194 -9.69 4.56 3.75
CA VAL A 194 -8.87 5.10 2.67
C VAL A 194 -9.28 4.41 1.38
N ASN A 195 -9.75 5.16 0.38
CA ASN A 195 -10.15 4.63 -0.93
C ASN A 195 -11.14 3.44 -0.84
N GLY A 196 -12.07 3.47 0.13
CA GLY A 196 -13.05 2.40 0.33
C GLY A 196 -12.53 1.19 1.09
N GLN A 197 -11.33 1.26 1.68
CA GLN A 197 -10.80 0.23 2.57
C GLN A 197 -10.85 0.68 4.02
N ASP A 198 -11.55 -0.09 4.85
CA ASP A 198 -11.67 0.14 6.28
C ASP A 198 -10.50 -0.51 7.04
N MET A 199 -9.82 0.28 7.86
CA MET A 199 -8.71 -0.13 8.72
C MET A 199 -9.03 0.20 10.17
N ASN A 200 -9.01 -0.81 11.05
CA ASN A 200 -9.35 -0.60 12.46
C ASN A 200 -8.11 -0.21 13.26
N LEU A 201 -7.99 1.08 13.56
CA LEU A 201 -6.89 1.64 14.33
C LEU A 201 -7.13 1.58 15.84
N SER A 202 -8.30 1.11 16.31
CA SER A 202 -8.61 1.00 17.74
C SER A 202 -7.71 0.01 18.48
N LYS A 203 -6.97 -0.83 17.75
CA LYS A 203 -5.96 -1.75 18.28
C LYS A 203 -4.67 -1.04 18.71
N TYR A 204 -4.48 0.21 18.28
CA TYR A 204 -3.33 1.05 18.59
C TYR A 204 -3.64 2.05 19.69
N LYS A 205 -2.69 2.28 20.59
CA LYS A 205 -2.90 3.05 21.81
C LYS A 205 -2.96 4.56 21.55
N ASN A 206 -2.11 5.03 20.65
CA ASN A 206 -1.86 6.43 20.34
C ASN A 206 -2.37 6.83 18.95
N ALA A 207 -3.25 6.01 18.36
CA ALA A 207 -3.89 6.34 17.09
C ALA A 207 -4.52 7.74 17.13
N PRO A 208 -4.35 8.56 16.07
CA PRO A 208 -5.05 9.82 15.92
C PRO A 208 -6.54 9.61 16.09
N LYS A 209 -7.23 10.53 16.78
CA LYS A 209 -8.66 10.39 17.08
C LYS A 209 -9.57 11.14 16.11
N ILE A 210 -9.02 12.09 15.35
CA ILE A 210 -9.75 12.86 14.35
C ILE A 210 -8.82 13.09 13.16
N PHE A 211 -9.19 12.54 12.02
CA PHE A 211 -8.59 12.86 10.73
C PHE A 211 -9.72 12.96 9.70
N VAL A 212 -10.02 14.19 9.27
CA VAL A 212 -10.96 14.43 8.18
C VAL A 212 -10.18 15.22 7.14
N VAL A 213 -9.65 14.50 6.14
CA VAL A 213 -9.16 15.14 4.93
C VAL A 213 -10.21 14.87 3.87
N THR A 214 -11.16 15.79 3.74
CA THR A 214 -11.98 15.84 2.55
C THR A 214 -11.07 16.27 1.40
N ALA A 215 -10.63 15.31 0.59
CA ALA A 215 -10.19 15.62 -0.76
C ALA A 215 -11.27 16.52 -1.37
N ALA A 216 -10.92 17.74 -1.79
CA ALA A 216 -11.83 18.55 -2.57
C ALA A 216 -12.15 17.72 -3.81
N ALA A 217 -13.31 17.09 -3.83
CA ALA A 217 -13.67 16.11 -4.83
C ALA A 217 -13.68 16.78 -6.21
N GLN A 218 -12.59 16.61 -6.96
CA GLN A 218 -12.74 16.48 -8.40
C GLN A 218 -13.03 15.01 -8.65
N PRO A 219 -14.23 14.67 -9.17
CA PRO A 219 -14.50 13.29 -9.53
C PRO A 219 -13.42 12.81 -10.51
N PRO A 220 -13.07 11.51 -10.51
CA PRO A 220 -12.18 10.98 -11.54
C PRO A 220 -12.74 11.43 -12.88
N ALA A 221 -11.89 12.05 -13.70
CA ALA A 221 -12.24 12.36 -15.07
C ALA A 221 -12.75 11.05 -15.67
N SER A 222 -14.05 10.99 -15.97
CA SER A 222 -14.61 9.88 -16.70
C SER A 222 -13.76 9.73 -17.95
N ASP A 223 -13.23 8.53 -18.20
CA ASP A 223 -12.57 8.24 -19.48
C ASP A 223 -13.42 8.88 -20.58
N PRO A 224 -12.82 9.66 -21.50
CA PRO A 224 -13.57 10.24 -22.59
C PRO A 224 -14.31 9.08 -23.25
N LYS A 225 -15.64 9.12 -23.23
CA LYS A 225 -16.48 8.16 -23.97
C LYS A 225 -15.84 8.04 -25.35
N PRO A 226 -15.55 6.82 -25.84
CA PRO A 226 -15.02 6.67 -27.19
C PRO A 226 -15.96 7.43 -28.13
N GLU A 227 -15.41 8.41 -28.84
CA GLU A 227 -16.16 9.12 -29.87
C GLU A 227 -16.82 8.07 -30.77
N PRO A 228 -18.14 8.15 -31.02
CA PRO A 228 -18.74 7.26 -32.00
C PRO A 228 -17.96 7.41 -33.30
N PRO A 229 -17.60 6.31 -33.98
CA PRO A 229 -16.73 6.36 -35.15
C PRO A 229 -17.30 7.39 -36.12
N ARG A 230 -16.48 8.39 -36.50
CA ARG A 230 -16.83 9.34 -37.56
C ARG A 230 -17.23 8.53 -38.78
N ARG A 231 -18.53 8.49 -39.08
CA ARG A 231 -19.02 7.98 -40.36
C ARG A 231 -18.44 8.86 -41.45
N THR A 232 -17.39 8.38 -42.11
CA THR A 232 -16.95 8.97 -43.38
C THR A 232 -18.09 8.77 -44.38
N ARG A 233 -18.30 9.74 -45.28
CA ARG A 233 -19.40 9.77 -46.28
C ARG A 233 -19.41 8.58 -47.28
N SER A 234 -18.66 7.51 -47.04
CA SER A 234 -18.50 6.38 -47.93
C SER A 234 -19.43 5.18 -47.62
N SER A 235 -20.05 5.11 -46.43
CA SER A 235 -20.81 3.91 -46.01
C SER A 235 -22.33 4.12 -45.87
N LEU A 236 -22.97 4.75 -46.86
CA LEU A 236 -24.44 4.68 -46.94
C LEU A 236 -24.84 3.32 -47.53
N SER A 237 -25.77 2.64 -46.87
CA SER A 237 -26.30 1.37 -47.36
C SER A 237 -27.08 1.59 -48.65
N LEU A 238 -27.19 0.56 -49.50
CA LEU A 238 -27.94 0.60 -50.77
C LEU A 238 -29.41 1.06 -50.57
N TYR A 239 -29.95 0.86 -49.37
CA TYR A 239 -31.29 1.28 -48.97
C TYR A 239 -31.45 2.82 -48.83
N GLU A 240 -30.42 3.53 -48.37
CA GLU A 240 -30.47 4.99 -48.19
C GLU A 240 -30.30 5.75 -49.51
N LYS A 241 -29.61 5.16 -50.50
CA LYS A 241 -29.51 5.74 -51.86
C LYS A 241 -30.85 5.75 -52.60
N ILE A 242 -31.68 4.74 -52.40
CA ILE A 242 -32.99 4.62 -53.07
C ILE A 242 -33.95 5.71 -52.57
N LEU A 243 -33.94 6.04 -51.27
CA LEU A 243 -34.79 7.09 -50.71
C LEU A 243 -34.39 8.50 -51.17
N SER A 244 -33.10 8.76 -51.39
CA SER A 244 -32.62 10.08 -51.84
C SER A 244 -32.93 10.42 -53.32
N THR A 245 -33.36 9.42 -54.11
CA THR A 245 -33.63 9.61 -55.55
C THR A 245 -35.10 9.96 -55.81
N ASN A 246 -36.02 9.60 -54.90
CA ASN A 246 -37.46 9.84 -55.09
C ASN A 246 -37.92 11.26 -54.69
N GLU A 247 -37.13 12.02 -53.93
CA GLU A 247 -37.47 13.42 -53.61
C GLU A 247 -37.10 14.44 -54.71
N ARG A 248 -36.44 14.02 -55.79
CA ARG A 248 -36.03 14.91 -56.90
C ARG A 248 -36.90 14.84 -58.17
N MET A 249 -38.08 14.21 -58.12
CA MET A 249 -39.03 14.21 -59.25
C MET A 249 -40.39 14.84 -58.95
N SER A 250 -40.50 15.70 -57.93
CA SER A 250 -41.74 16.42 -57.60
C SER A 250 -41.61 17.95 -57.46
N LYS A 251 -40.63 18.58 -58.12
CA LYS A 251 -40.60 20.03 -58.33
C LYS A 251 -40.02 20.38 -59.68
#